data_AF-A0A9P6XWX1-F1
#
_entry.id   AF-A0A9P6XWX1-F1
#
_cell.length_a   1.000
_cell.length_b   1.000
_cell.length_c   1.000
_cell.angle_alpha   90.00
_cell.angle_beta   90.00
_cell.angle_gamma   90.00
#
_symmetry.space_group_name_H-M   'P 1'
#
loop_
_entity.id
_entity.type
_entity.pdbx_description
1 polymer ?
#
loop_
_entity_poly.entity_id
_entity_poly.type
_entity_poly.pdbx_seq_one_letter_code
_entity_poly.pdbx_strand_id
1 'polypeptide(L)'
;MSTLRLFIDNACHKCEKGGFQRKNNLRRHYAVVENVVLDSLDTGKRIPNIPQKYTRTRRKSNADAIMFACPCCSDIFDNLILLGNHIDKHIHEGKTSCETDDLHQEGYSVKVAELPIIEPSLDLQVSPMTTSTISSSMRRTFDDAIIYACQDQDSDKEDKVKSLHILDNMHLRPFAVIDNEGVEHNALAHETVIRRLVSKHGTIHPILPLKRPFGDVESGINLCVKCTPPIDTDLMTIIAQSPYANLLRQRKYERLTDEVCSMMNKDWEFYPQVKYFSAVVLAGSILVNSRNNQALMINTIEMYGRTRCIDQHRETFGKMKDGVVATSHPPPIQTIHHGVWPVLLKGREGHKLVIGTEVSNALVTSSIRLDEKHHASIGGITTNFLLKNMQDSLTCRIFVDTECLNKARTILSNPMATCVSSHGSMISQLRQLRTHFDYATIYTLCRASGPLTSSTICHPYTLFTIAEHDRGRNSPAIIFRSIAVKIMKQGNTATLNKEDVNFDARGKTKEVMDKIRDLIGQNDNIPILNNQNLNAYLEELAKQMMPSIVACNLSVQKQVNAVFDFLN
;
A
#
# COMPACT_ATOMS: atom_id res chain seq x y z
N MET A 1 -48.05 30.07 21.92
CA MET A 1 -46.95 30.31 22.88
C MET A 1 -45.76 30.85 22.11
N SER A 2 -45.26 32.04 22.45
CA SER A 2 -44.09 32.63 21.79
C SER A 2 -42.84 31.82 22.12
N THR A 3 -42.19 31.24 21.11
CA THR A 3 -40.91 30.53 21.28
C THR A 3 -39.79 31.54 21.50
N LEU A 4 -39.08 31.41 22.62
CA LEU A 4 -37.95 32.27 22.97
C LEU A 4 -36.71 31.86 22.14
N ARG A 5 -35.88 32.83 21.77
CA ARG A 5 -34.66 32.61 20.97
C ARG A 5 -33.47 32.34 21.88
N LEU A 6 -32.81 31.20 21.69
CA LEU A 6 -31.67 30.78 22.51
C LEU A 6 -30.35 30.88 21.73
N PHE A 7 -29.37 31.57 22.29
CA PHE A 7 -27.99 31.52 21.82
C PHE A 7 -27.17 30.54 22.67
N ILE A 8 -26.43 29.64 22.02
CA ILE A 8 -25.55 28.70 22.70
C ILE A 8 -24.13 29.21 22.57
N ASP A 9 -23.56 29.65 23.68
CA ASP A 9 -22.18 30.16 23.75
C ASP A 9 -21.22 29.01 24.10
N ASN A 10 -20.08 28.97 23.43
CA ASN A 10 -18.96 28.14 23.86
C ASN A 10 -18.05 29.08 24.64
N ALA A 11 -18.06 28.97 25.97
CA ALA A 11 -17.31 29.85 26.86
C ALA A 11 -16.55 29.05 27.93
N CYS A 12 -15.44 29.62 28.40
CA CYS A 12 -14.70 29.07 29.52
C CYS A 12 -15.37 29.47 30.84
N HIS A 13 -15.61 28.52 31.74
CA HIS A 13 -16.22 28.81 33.04
C HIS A 13 -15.23 29.37 34.07
N LYS A 14 -13.92 29.19 33.86
CA LYS A 14 -12.86 29.67 34.76
C LYS A 14 -12.45 31.12 34.49
N CYS A 15 -12.30 31.50 33.22
CA CYS A 15 -11.85 32.84 32.82
C CYS A 15 -12.91 33.66 32.07
N GLU A 16 -14.15 33.14 31.97
CA GLU A 16 -15.32 33.77 31.33
C GLU A 16 -15.16 34.16 29.85
N LYS A 17 -14.04 33.76 29.22
CA LYS A 17 -13.78 34.00 27.81
C LYS A 17 -14.81 33.25 26.95
N GLY A 18 -15.66 33.99 26.24
CA GLY A 18 -16.70 33.46 25.36
C GLY A 18 -16.36 33.52 23.86
N GLY A 19 -17.32 33.13 23.02
CA GLY A 19 -17.24 33.34 21.56
C GLY A 19 -16.38 32.33 20.79
N PHE A 20 -16.06 31.18 21.39
CA PHE A 20 -15.33 30.13 20.67
C PHE A 20 -16.20 29.54 19.53
N GLN A 21 -15.72 29.64 18.29
CA GLN A 21 -16.49 29.19 17.11
C GLN A 21 -16.80 27.68 17.10
N ARG A 22 -15.98 26.86 17.77
CA ARG A 22 -16.12 25.40 17.84
C ARG A 22 -15.72 24.90 19.24
N LYS A 23 -16.38 23.83 19.71
CA LYS A 23 -16.02 23.13 20.98
C LYS A 23 -14.54 22.73 21.03
N ASN A 24 -13.95 22.36 19.90
CA ASN A 24 -12.52 22.02 19.82
C ASN A 24 -11.59 23.20 20.16
N ASN A 25 -11.99 24.43 19.81
CA ASN A 25 -11.22 25.62 20.16
C ASN A 25 -11.32 25.92 21.66
N LEU A 26 -12.48 25.64 22.27
CA LEU A 26 -12.67 25.75 23.72
C LEU A 26 -11.84 24.68 24.47
N ARG A 27 -11.80 23.42 24.02
CA ARG A 27 -10.94 22.38 24.62
C ARG A 27 -9.46 22.72 24.57
N ARG A 28 -8.97 23.21 23.42
CA ARG A 28 -7.58 23.69 23.30
C ARG A 28 -7.30 24.86 24.23
N HIS A 29 -8.29 25.71 24.48
CA HIS A 29 -8.16 26.79 25.46
C HIS A 29 -8.04 26.28 26.90
N TYR A 30 -8.84 25.27 27.31
CA TYR A 30 -8.67 24.61 28.61
C TYR A 30 -7.29 23.94 28.76
N ALA A 31 -6.78 23.31 27.71
CA ALA A 31 -5.46 22.68 27.74
C ALA A 31 -4.32 23.70 27.90
N VAL A 32 -4.43 24.88 27.29
CA VAL A 32 -3.37 25.90 27.29
C VAL A 32 -3.42 26.81 28.52
N VAL A 33 -4.62 27.21 28.95
CA VAL A 33 -4.78 28.23 30.00
C VAL A 33 -4.97 27.59 31.37
N GLU A 34 -5.62 26.43 31.42
CA GLU A 34 -6.02 25.80 32.68
C GLU A 34 -5.24 24.50 32.96
N ASN A 35 -4.35 24.08 32.05
CA ASN A 35 -3.64 22.79 32.11
C ASN A 35 -4.56 21.57 32.30
N VAL A 36 -5.80 21.65 31.79
CA VAL A 36 -6.79 20.58 31.86
C VAL A 36 -7.01 19.99 30.47
N VAL A 37 -6.79 18.68 30.33
CA VAL A 37 -7.13 17.92 29.13
C VAL A 37 -8.59 17.47 29.24
N LEU A 38 -9.41 17.86 28.26
CA LEU A 38 -10.82 17.49 28.18
C LEU A 38 -11.06 16.66 26.93
N ASP A 39 -11.52 15.43 27.08
CA ASP A 39 -11.80 14.53 25.96
C ASP A 39 -13.15 14.79 25.29
N SER A 40 -13.23 14.46 24.00
CA SER A 40 -14.47 14.55 23.23
C SER A 40 -15.20 13.21 23.31
N LEU A 41 -16.25 13.13 24.11
CA LEU A 41 -17.09 11.93 24.25
C LEU A 41 -18.15 11.81 23.14
N ASP A 42 -18.27 12.81 22.27
CA ASP A 42 -19.28 12.85 21.21
C ASP A 42 -18.64 12.85 19.81
N THR A 43 -19.18 12.03 18.90
CA THR A 43 -18.74 11.85 17.50
C THR A 43 -19.24 13.00 16.62
N GLY A 44 -18.95 14.24 17.01
CA GLY A 44 -18.97 15.42 16.14
C GLY A 44 -20.28 15.80 15.41
N LYS A 45 -21.41 15.14 15.69
CA LYS A 45 -22.68 15.36 14.96
C LYS A 45 -23.93 15.53 15.79
N ARG A 46 -23.92 15.35 17.12
CA ARG A 46 -25.13 15.59 17.91
C ARG A 46 -25.34 17.09 18.13
N ILE A 47 -26.50 17.56 17.69
CA ILE A 47 -27.01 18.90 17.99
C ILE A 47 -27.21 18.96 19.51
N PRO A 48 -26.81 20.05 20.20
CA PRO A 48 -27.05 20.17 21.63
C PRO A 48 -28.55 20.00 21.94
N ASN A 49 -28.88 19.32 23.03
CA ASN A 49 -30.28 19.11 23.43
C ASN A 49 -30.92 20.45 23.83
N ILE A 50 -31.63 21.08 22.90
CA ILE A 50 -32.31 22.36 23.14
C ILE A 50 -33.68 22.09 23.77
N PRO A 51 -34.03 22.73 24.91
CA PRO A 51 -35.35 22.61 25.51
C PRO A 51 -36.45 23.05 24.54
N GLN A 52 -37.58 22.33 24.51
CA GLN A 52 -38.68 22.55 23.55
C GLN A 52 -39.27 23.98 23.55
N LYS A 53 -39.07 24.75 24.62
CA LYS A 53 -39.50 26.17 24.72
C LYS A 53 -38.65 27.16 23.92
N TYR A 54 -37.50 26.72 23.40
CA TYR A 54 -36.52 27.59 22.73
C TYR A 54 -36.28 27.26 21.26
N THR A 55 -36.02 28.28 20.44
CA THR A 55 -35.52 28.15 19.07
C THR A 55 -34.10 28.70 18.96
N ARG A 56 -33.16 27.98 18.36
CA ARG A 56 -31.75 28.38 18.29
C ARG A 56 -31.54 29.60 17.38
N THR A 57 -30.88 30.63 17.88
CA THR A 57 -30.37 31.77 17.08
C THR A 57 -28.86 31.67 16.86
N ARG A 58 -28.39 32.21 15.72
CA ARG A 58 -26.95 32.25 15.37
C ARG A 58 -26.22 33.48 15.90
N ARG A 59 -26.95 34.53 16.30
CA ARG A 59 -26.37 35.79 16.78
C ARG A 59 -26.80 36.03 18.22
N LYS A 60 -25.82 36.31 19.08
CA LYS A 60 -26.03 36.65 20.51
C LYS A 60 -26.93 37.88 20.67
N SER A 61 -26.86 38.84 19.75
CA SER A 61 -27.69 40.06 19.74
C SER A 61 -29.19 39.80 19.56
N ASN A 62 -29.57 38.62 19.07
CA ASN A 62 -30.95 38.28 18.73
C ASN A 62 -31.54 37.23 19.68
N ALA A 63 -30.92 37.04 20.85
CA ALA A 63 -31.24 35.98 21.80
C ALA A 63 -32.01 36.53 23.01
N ASP A 64 -33.08 35.84 23.38
CA ASP A 64 -33.85 36.08 24.60
C ASP A 64 -33.21 35.35 25.81
N ALA A 65 -32.40 34.32 25.55
CA ALA A 65 -31.62 33.60 26.56
C ALA A 65 -30.26 33.14 26.01
N ILE A 66 -29.28 32.96 26.91
CA ILE A 66 -27.96 32.42 26.60
C ILE A 66 -27.75 31.17 27.46
N MET A 67 -27.32 30.07 26.83
CA MET A 67 -26.89 28.85 27.52
C MET A 67 -25.48 28.47 27.06
N PHE A 68 -24.77 27.71 27.87
CA PHE A 68 -23.37 27.35 27.66
C PHE A 68 -23.23 25.87 27.35
N ALA A 69 -22.50 25.53 26.28
CA ALA A 69 -22.33 24.15 25.88
C ALA A 69 -21.11 23.47 26.52
N CYS A 70 -21.29 22.22 26.94
CA CYS A 70 -20.18 21.39 27.40
C CYS A 70 -19.19 21.11 26.25
N PRO A 71 -17.87 21.26 26.47
CA PRO A 71 -16.85 20.92 25.48
C PRO A 71 -16.67 19.40 25.28
N CYS A 72 -17.10 18.56 26.23
CA CYS A 72 -16.91 17.10 26.21
C CYS A 72 -18.12 16.34 25.63
N CYS A 73 -19.35 16.74 26.01
CA CYS A 73 -20.60 16.07 25.64
C CYS A 73 -21.61 17.01 24.96
N SER A 74 -22.85 16.57 24.74
CA SER A 74 -23.93 17.34 24.08
C SER A 74 -24.77 18.22 25.02
N ASP A 75 -24.45 18.22 26.33
CA ASP A 75 -25.20 18.96 27.34
C ASP A 75 -24.99 20.48 27.28
N ILE A 76 -26.00 21.22 27.73
CA ILE A 76 -26.02 22.68 27.80
C ILE A 76 -26.54 23.15 29.17
N PHE A 77 -26.05 24.29 29.63
CA PHE A 77 -26.27 24.79 31.00
C PHE A 77 -26.69 26.26 31.00
N ASP A 78 -27.55 26.64 31.94
CA ASP A 78 -28.09 28.00 32.04
C ASP A 78 -27.06 29.03 32.52
N ASN A 79 -26.00 28.59 33.20
CA ASN A 79 -24.93 29.47 33.66
C ASN A 79 -23.57 28.75 33.69
N LEU A 80 -22.49 29.53 33.77
CA LEU A 80 -21.12 29.02 33.77
C LEU A 80 -20.79 28.19 35.03
N ILE A 81 -21.44 28.44 36.17
CA ILE A 81 -21.21 27.69 37.41
C ILE A 81 -21.70 26.24 37.25
N LEU A 82 -22.90 26.05 36.70
CA LEU A 82 -23.45 24.71 36.42
C LEU A 82 -22.63 23.98 35.35
N LEU A 83 -22.15 24.69 34.33
CA LEU A 83 -21.21 24.14 33.36
C LEU A 83 -19.90 23.69 34.02
N GLY A 84 -19.35 24.50 34.93
CA GLY A 84 -18.13 24.18 35.67
C GLY A 84 -18.27 22.90 36.49
N ASN A 85 -19.32 22.82 37.33
CA ASN A 85 -19.61 21.64 38.13
C ASN A 85 -19.76 20.36 37.29
N HIS A 86 -20.28 20.49 36.06
CA HIS A 86 -20.38 19.37 35.13
C HIS A 86 -19.04 19.01 34.49
N ILE A 87 -18.23 19.99 34.07
CA ILE A 87 -16.90 19.76 33.51
C ILE A 87 -15.99 19.10 34.55
N ASP A 88 -16.08 19.50 35.83
CA ASP A 88 -15.31 18.89 36.90
C ASP A 88 -15.60 17.38 37.01
N LYS A 89 -16.82 16.92 36.72
CA LYS A 89 -17.12 15.47 36.65
C LYS A 89 -16.36 14.78 35.53
N HIS A 90 -16.26 15.38 34.34
CA HIS A 90 -15.44 14.83 33.24
C HIS A 90 -13.95 14.76 33.61
N ILE A 91 -13.46 15.71 34.41
CA ILE A 91 -12.07 15.72 34.89
C ILE A 91 -11.84 14.58 35.89
N HIS A 92 -12.78 14.36 36.83
CA HIS A 92 -12.65 13.30 37.84
C HIS A 92 -12.88 11.89 37.24
N GLU A 93 -13.78 11.75 36.27
CA GLU A 93 -13.99 10.49 35.53
C GLU A 93 -12.83 10.19 34.55
N GLY A 94 -12.08 11.21 34.11
CA GLY A 94 -10.87 11.07 33.28
C GLY A 94 -9.56 10.83 34.05
N LYS A 95 -9.57 10.88 35.39
CA LYS A 95 -8.37 10.73 36.25
C LYS A 95 -8.03 9.30 36.68
N THR A 96 -8.66 8.27 36.10
CA THR A 96 -8.18 6.86 36.22
C THR A 96 -7.06 6.50 35.24
N SER A 97 -6.37 7.48 34.66
CA SER A 97 -5.14 7.25 33.91
C SER A 97 -4.10 8.35 34.17
N CYS A 98 -3.01 7.94 34.81
CA CYS A 98 -1.69 8.59 34.85
C CYS A 98 -1.55 9.88 35.69
N GLU A 99 -0.84 9.79 36.82
CA GLU A 99 0.08 10.84 37.27
C GLU A 99 1.46 10.22 37.57
N THR A 100 2.48 11.01 37.28
CA THR A 100 3.92 10.77 37.15
C THR A 100 4.72 10.83 38.47
N ASP A 101 5.88 10.16 38.48
CA ASP A 101 7.05 10.16 39.40
C ASP A 101 7.22 11.35 40.39
N ASP A 102 7.34 11.12 41.71
CA ASP A 102 8.60 10.79 42.43
C ASP A 102 8.48 10.91 44.00
N LEU A 103 9.08 9.92 44.70
CA LEU A 103 9.63 9.88 46.08
C LEU A 103 8.83 10.39 47.32
N HIS A 104 8.20 9.49 48.07
CA HIS A 104 8.63 9.02 49.41
C HIS A 104 7.64 7.99 50.02
N GLN A 105 8.18 7.03 50.75
CA GLN A 105 7.53 5.87 51.36
C GLN A 105 6.28 6.18 52.20
N GLU A 106 5.20 5.43 51.97
CA GLU A 106 4.50 4.67 53.02
C GLU A 106 3.68 3.53 52.37
N GLY A 107 3.84 2.33 52.92
CA GLY A 107 3.55 1.07 52.22
C GLY A 107 2.06 0.74 52.09
N TYR A 108 1.68 0.30 50.90
CA TYR A 108 0.57 -0.64 50.72
C TYR A 108 0.86 -1.57 49.53
N SER A 109 1.01 -2.86 49.83
CA SER A 109 1.30 -3.91 48.85
C SER A 109 0.03 -4.27 48.10
N VAL A 110 0.00 -4.01 46.78
CA VAL A 110 -0.97 -4.62 45.87
C VAL A 110 -0.20 -5.22 44.71
N LYS A 111 -0.31 -6.54 44.55
CA LYS A 111 0.35 -7.31 43.50
C LYS A 111 -0.18 -6.87 42.13
N VAL A 112 0.66 -6.25 41.32
CA VAL A 112 0.39 -5.96 39.90
C VAL A 112 0.59 -7.25 39.11
N ALA A 113 -0.45 -7.72 38.43
CA ALA A 113 -0.28 -8.68 37.34
C ALA A 113 0.24 -7.92 36.12
N GLU A 114 1.42 -8.28 35.63
CA GLU A 114 2.01 -7.70 34.43
C GLU A 114 1.08 -7.88 33.22
N LEU A 115 0.70 -6.77 32.58
CA LEU A 115 0.08 -6.82 31.26
C LEU A 115 1.17 -7.14 30.23
N PRO A 116 0.92 -8.06 29.29
CA PRO A 116 1.95 -8.48 28.34
C PRO A 116 2.32 -7.32 27.43
N ILE A 117 3.63 -7.06 27.34
CA ILE A 117 4.22 -6.21 26.30
C ILE A 117 3.94 -6.90 24.97
N ILE A 118 3.21 -6.24 24.07
CA ILE A 118 3.04 -6.73 22.70
C ILE A 118 4.35 -6.44 21.95
N GLU A 119 5.31 -7.35 22.09
CA GLU A 119 6.43 -7.42 21.16
C GLU A 119 5.90 -8.03 19.86
N PRO A 120 6.06 -7.40 18.68
CA PRO A 120 5.77 -8.05 17.42
C PRO A 120 6.84 -9.10 17.14
N SER A 121 6.72 -10.27 17.77
CA SER A 121 7.58 -11.42 17.53
C SER A 121 7.19 -12.12 16.22
N LEU A 122 8.20 -12.40 15.39
CA LEU A 122 8.08 -13.34 14.28
C LEU A 122 8.09 -14.75 14.87
N ASP A 123 6.93 -15.41 14.97
CA ASP A 123 6.88 -16.85 15.21
C ASP A 123 6.16 -17.58 14.07
N LEU A 124 6.96 -18.27 13.26
CA LEU A 124 6.54 -19.25 12.26
C LEU A 124 6.54 -20.62 12.92
N GLN A 125 5.48 -21.02 13.62
CA GLN A 125 5.25 -22.44 13.93
C GLN A 125 3.78 -22.84 13.86
N VAL A 126 3.49 -23.78 12.97
CA VAL A 126 2.21 -24.49 12.85
C VAL A 126 2.32 -25.77 13.70
N SER A 127 1.28 -26.08 14.48
CA SER A 127 1.13 -27.39 15.14
C SER A 127 -0.28 -27.97 14.95
N PRO A 128 -0.42 -29.31 14.97
CA PRO A 128 -1.52 -30.02 14.32
C PRO A 128 -2.71 -30.29 15.26
N MET A 129 -3.91 -30.38 14.69
CA MET A 129 -5.13 -30.82 15.40
C MET A 129 -5.47 -32.27 15.09
N THR A 130 -5.87 -32.96 16.15
CA THR A 130 -6.31 -34.36 16.26
C THR A 130 -7.64 -34.61 15.54
N THR A 131 -7.72 -35.72 14.80
CA THR A 131 -8.96 -36.23 14.17
C THR A 131 -9.77 -37.10 15.11
N SER A 132 -11.08 -36.88 15.16
CA SER A 132 -12.07 -37.77 15.76
C SER A 132 -12.80 -38.59 14.69
N THR A 133 -13.01 -39.87 15.00
CA THR A 133 -13.60 -40.91 14.15
C THR A 133 -15.13 -40.98 14.33
N ILE A 134 -15.91 -41.10 13.24
CA ILE A 134 -17.33 -41.51 13.30
C ILE A 134 -17.65 -42.53 12.19
N SER A 135 -18.52 -43.48 12.54
CA SER A 135 -18.79 -44.81 11.97
C SER A 135 -19.76 -44.91 10.77
N SER A 136 -19.41 -45.85 9.88
CA SER A 136 -20.16 -46.76 8.99
C SER A 136 -21.58 -46.45 8.45
N SER A 137 -21.61 -46.04 7.18
CA SER A 137 -22.38 -46.75 6.13
C SER A 137 -21.41 -46.95 4.95
N MET A 138 -21.11 -48.19 4.55
CA MET A 138 -20.11 -48.47 3.49
C MET A 138 -20.64 -48.05 2.11
N ARG A 139 -20.64 -46.74 1.84
CA ARG A 139 -20.64 -46.18 0.49
C ARG A 139 -19.20 -46.07 0.03
N ARG A 140 -18.92 -46.33 -1.25
CA ARG A 140 -17.56 -46.18 -1.76
C ARG A 140 -17.06 -44.76 -1.53
N THR A 141 -15.78 -44.64 -1.16
CA THR A 141 -15.14 -43.32 -1.04
C THR A 141 -15.08 -42.66 -2.42
N PHE A 142 -14.80 -41.35 -2.47
CA PHE A 142 -14.74 -40.61 -3.74
C PHE A 142 -13.76 -41.24 -4.73
N ASP A 143 -12.58 -41.66 -4.27
CA ASP A 143 -11.56 -42.25 -5.12
C ASP A 143 -11.93 -43.71 -5.48
N ASP A 144 -12.47 -44.49 -4.54
CA ASP A 144 -12.93 -45.87 -4.82
C ASP A 144 -14.10 -45.91 -5.81
N ALA A 145 -15.00 -44.91 -5.75
CA ALA A 145 -16.12 -44.78 -6.66
C ALA A 145 -15.67 -44.43 -8.08
N ILE A 146 -14.58 -43.66 -8.23
CA ILE A 146 -13.96 -43.39 -9.52
C ILE A 146 -13.31 -44.65 -10.08
N ILE A 147 -12.51 -45.35 -9.27
CA ILE A 147 -11.85 -46.59 -9.68
C ILE A 147 -12.90 -47.64 -10.10
N TYR A 148 -14.00 -47.74 -9.35
CA TYR A 148 -15.12 -48.61 -9.69
C TYR A 148 -15.79 -48.22 -11.00
N ALA A 149 -16.07 -46.92 -11.21
CA ALA A 149 -16.71 -46.43 -12.44
C ALA A 149 -15.82 -46.62 -13.68
N CYS A 150 -14.50 -46.61 -13.51
CA CYS A 150 -13.53 -46.91 -14.57
C CYS A 150 -13.28 -48.40 -14.78
N GLN A 151 -13.85 -49.29 -13.95
CA GLN A 151 -13.54 -50.72 -13.93
C GLN A 151 -12.05 -51.03 -13.70
N ASP A 152 -11.34 -50.14 -13.00
CA ASP A 152 -9.89 -50.21 -12.78
C ASP A 152 -9.52 -50.91 -11.46
N GLN A 153 -10.41 -51.75 -10.92
CA GLN A 153 -10.25 -52.33 -9.59
C GLN A 153 -9.04 -53.26 -9.47
N ASP A 154 -8.69 -53.97 -10.54
CA ASP A 154 -7.61 -54.94 -10.59
C ASP A 154 -6.29 -54.35 -11.14
N SER A 155 -6.31 -53.09 -11.58
CA SER A 155 -5.15 -52.39 -12.14
C SER A 155 -4.10 -52.08 -11.07
N ASP A 156 -2.84 -51.93 -11.49
CA ASP A 156 -1.74 -51.57 -10.60
C ASP A 156 -1.98 -50.18 -9.97
N LYS A 157 -1.37 -49.94 -8.80
CA LYS A 157 -1.54 -48.67 -8.06
C LYS A 157 -1.21 -47.45 -8.93
N GLU A 158 -0.24 -47.57 -9.82
CA GLU A 158 0.16 -46.49 -10.73
C GLU A 158 -0.94 -46.14 -11.73
N ASP A 159 -1.64 -47.15 -12.28
CA ASP A 159 -2.69 -46.94 -13.27
C ASP A 159 -3.98 -46.43 -12.64
N LYS A 160 -4.30 -46.88 -11.42
CA LYS A 160 -5.39 -46.29 -10.61
C LYS A 160 -5.17 -44.79 -10.35
N VAL A 161 -3.93 -44.38 -10.10
CA VAL A 161 -3.56 -42.96 -9.92
C VAL A 161 -3.73 -42.18 -11.23
N LYS A 162 -3.37 -42.76 -12.38
CA LYS A 162 -3.59 -42.15 -13.70
C LYS A 162 -5.08 -41.92 -13.99
N SER A 163 -5.92 -42.91 -13.73
CA SER A 163 -7.37 -42.81 -13.95
C SER A 163 -8.03 -41.74 -13.08
N LEU A 164 -7.66 -41.66 -11.80
CA LEU A 164 -8.09 -40.57 -10.91
C LEU A 164 -7.65 -39.19 -11.44
N HIS A 165 -6.43 -39.10 -11.99
CA HIS A 165 -5.88 -37.85 -12.50
C HIS A 165 -6.58 -37.36 -13.78
N ILE A 166 -6.86 -38.26 -14.73
CA ILE A 166 -7.53 -37.93 -16.00
C ILE A 166 -8.94 -37.39 -15.74
N LEU A 167 -9.68 -38.02 -14.82
CA LEU A 167 -11.07 -37.65 -14.53
C LEU A 167 -11.20 -36.31 -13.79
N ASP A 168 -10.24 -35.98 -12.92
CA ASP A 168 -10.20 -34.66 -12.26
C ASP A 168 -9.93 -33.53 -13.27
N ASN A 169 -9.15 -33.78 -14.32
CA ASN A 169 -8.91 -32.83 -15.41
C ASN A 169 -10.11 -32.68 -16.35
N MET A 170 -10.91 -33.74 -16.54
CA MET A 170 -12.15 -33.67 -17.30
C MET A 170 -13.33 -33.10 -16.49
N HIS A 171 -13.11 -32.70 -15.23
CA HIS A 171 -14.15 -32.19 -14.32
C HIS A 171 -15.35 -33.14 -14.19
N LEU A 172 -15.09 -34.45 -14.27
CA LEU A 172 -16.08 -35.49 -14.06
C LEU A 172 -16.07 -35.88 -12.58
N ARG A 173 -17.27 -36.03 -12.00
CA ARG A 173 -17.44 -36.45 -10.62
C ARG A 173 -18.19 -37.78 -10.56
N PRO A 174 -17.85 -38.66 -9.62
CA PRO A 174 -18.61 -39.87 -9.36
C PRO A 174 -19.96 -39.54 -8.70
N PHE A 175 -20.97 -40.29 -9.06
CA PHE A 175 -22.23 -40.38 -8.34
C PHE A 175 -22.64 -41.84 -8.23
N ALA A 176 -23.35 -42.17 -7.15
CA ALA A 176 -23.90 -43.49 -6.92
C ALA A 176 -25.29 -43.60 -7.55
N VAL A 177 -25.57 -44.74 -8.17
CA VAL A 177 -26.90 -45.19 -8.57
C VAL A 177 -27.17 -46.46 -7.79
N ILE A 178 -28.24 -46.46 -7.00
CA ILE A 178 -28.70 -47.64 -6.27
C ILE A 178 -29.75 -48.33 -7.13
N ASP A 179 -29.51 -49.59 -7.47
CA ASP A 179 -30.47 -50.40 -8.21
C ASP A 179 -31.61 -50.92 -7.31
N ASN A 180 -32.58 -51.61 -7.90
CA ASN A 180 -33.75 -52.13 -7.18
C ASN A 180 -33.40 -53.23 -6.16
N GLU A 181 -32.17 -53.78 -6.21
CA GLU A 181 -31.66 -54.78 -5.29
C GLU A 181 -30.81 -54.16 -4.16
N GLY A 182 -30.65 -52.83 -4.18
CA GLY A 182 -29.90 -52.07 -3.17
C GLY A 182 -28.39 -52.03 -3.42
N VAL A 183 -27.92 -52.45 -4.60
CA VAL A 183 -26.49 -52.46 -4.96
C VAL A 183 -26.05 -51.09 -5.45
N GLU A 184 -24.92 -50.61 -4.94
CA GLU A 184 -24.28 -49.35 -5.37
C GLU A 184 -23.50 -49.55 -6.67
N HIS A 185 -23.93 -48.88 -7.73
CA HIS A 185 -23.17 -48.67 -8.97
C HIS A 185 -22.63 -47.24 -9.02
N ASN A 186 -21.45 -47.02 -9.61
CA ASN A 186 -20.86 -45.69 -9.74
C ASN A 186 -20.74 -45.26 -11.20
N ALA A 187 -21.12 -44.03 -11.49
CA ALA A 187 -21.03 -43.43 -12.81
C ALA A 187 -20.45 -42.01 -12.74
N LEU A 188 -20.00 -41.48 -13.88
CA LEU A 188 -19.26 -40.22 -13.96
C LEU A 188 -20.04 -39.19 -14.78
N ALA A 189 -20.20 -37.98 -14.25
CA ALA A 189 -20.78 -36.86 -14.98
C ALA A 189 -20.27 -35.52 -14.44
N HIS A 190 -20.48 -34.44 -15.20
CA HIS A 190 -20.23 -33.10 -14.67
C HIS A 190 -21.18 -32.79 -13.50
N GLU A 191 -20.69 -31.99 -12.55
CA GLU A 191 -21.45 -31.62 -11.34
C GLU A 191 -22.82 -31.00 -11.66
N THR A 192 -22.92 -30.22 -12.73
CA THR A 192 -24.17 -29.60 -13.19
C THR A 192 -25.20 -30.63 -13.65
N VAL A 193 -24.75 -31.74 -14.25
CA VAL A 193 -25.61 -32.86 -14.66
C VAL A 193 -26.05 -33.66 -13.44
N ILE A 194 -25.13 -33.97 -12.52
CA ILE A 194 -25.44 -34.70 -11.28
C ILE A 194 -26.48 -33.94 -10.45
N ARG A 195 -26.33 -32.63 -10.27
CA ARG A 195 -27.32 -31.80 -9.54
C ARG A 195 -28.73 -31.85 -10.18
N ARG A 196 -28.80 -31.91 -11.51
CA ARG A 196 -30.08 -32.05 -12.24
C ARG A 196 -30.70 -33.43 -12.11
N LEU A 197 -29.88 -34.48 -11.99
CA LEU A 197 -30.34 -35.86 -11.83
C LEU A 197 -30.79 -36.16 -10.40
N VAL A 198 -30.00 -35.74 -9.40
CA VAL A 198 -30.32 -35.91 -7.97
C VAL A 198 -31.63 -35.23 -7.59
N SER A 199 -31.97 -34.09 -8.21
CA SER A 199 -33.24 -33.38 -7.95
C SER A 199 -34.47 -34.07 -8.55
N LYS A 200 -34.29 -35.08 -9.43
CA LYS A 200 -35.38 -35.76 -10.15
C LYS A 200 -35.49 -37.25 -9.85
N HIS A 201 -34.43 -37.88 -9.34
CA HIS A 201 -34.38 -39.32 -9.11
C HIS A 201 -33.78 -39.62 -7.73
N GLY A 202 -34.59 -40.23 -6.86
CA GLY A 202 -34.21 -40.57 -5.48
C GLY A 202 -33.18 -41.70 -5.35
N THR A 203 -32.94 -42.46 -6.43
CA THR A 203 -31.95 -43.55 -6.49
C THR A 203 -30.54 -43.06 -6.84
N ILE A 204 -30.39 -41.78 -7.16
CA ILE A 204 -29.11 -41.15 -7.54
C ILE A 204 -28.58 -40.33 -6.37
N HIS A 205 -27.37 -40.63 -5.91
CA HIS A 205 -26.73 -39.93 -4.80
C HIS A 205 -25.37 -39.34 -5.20
N PRO A 206 -25.09 -38.07 -4.87
CA PRO A 206 -23.77 -37.49 -5.14
C PRO A 206 -22.73 -38.09 -4.19
N ILE A 207 -21.51 -38.29 -4.68
CA ILE A 207 -20.37 -38.70 -3.85
C ILE A 207 -19.45 -37.48 -3.69
N LEU A 208 -19.24 -37.06 -2.44
CA LEU A 208 -18.50 -35.85 -2.12
C LEU A 208 -17.00 -36.16 -1.90
N PRO A 209 -16.08 -35.37 -2.46
CA PRO A 209 -14.66 -35.56 -2.20
C PRO A 209 -14.35 -35.21 -0.74
N LEU A 210 -13.65 -36.12 -0.05
CA LEU A 210 -13.08 -35.84 1.26
C LEU A 210 -11.79 -35.00 1.08
N LYS A 211 -11.58 -34.00 1.95
CA LYS A 211 -10.32 -33.22 1.97
C LYS A 211 -9.16 -34.18 2.24
N ARG A 212 -8.25 -34.34 1.27
CA ARG A 212 -7.03 -35.15 1.45
C ARG A 212 -6.09 -34.46 2.45
N PRO A 213 -5.56 -35.16 3.47
CA PRO A 213 -4.44 -34.67 4.26
C PRO A 213 -3.19 -34.55 3.38
N PHE A 214 -2.39 -33.52 3.61
CA PHE A 214 -1.10 -33.32 2.95
C PHE A 214 -0.07 -34.26 3.62
N GLY A 215 0.18 -35.43 3.04
CA GLY A 215 1.13 -36.41 3.56
C GLY A 215 1.91 -37.08 2.43
N ASP A 216 3.23 -36.90 2.47
CA ASP A 216 4.33 -37.64 1.85
C ASP A 216 4.09 -38.31 0.49
N VAL A 217 4.50 -37.61 -0.57
CA VAL A 217 4.77 -38.25 -1.87
C VAL A 217 6.27 -38.38 -2.03
N GLU A 218 6.74 -39.61 -1.86
CA GLU A 218 8.09 -40.03 -2.21
C GLU A 218 8.41 -39.68 -3.67
N SER A 219 9.64 -39.22 -3.84
CA SER A 219 10.28 -38.81 -5.08
C SER A 219 10.19 -39.86 -6.19
N GLY A 220 9.55 -39.50 -7.30
CA GLY A 220 9.66 -40.23 -8.56
C GLY A 220 8.50 -39.94 -9.49
N ILE A 221 8.74 -39.10 -10.51
CA ILE A 221 7.84 -38.82 -11.64
C ILE A 221 6.62 -37.94 -11.28
N ASN A 222 6.89 -36.63 -11.16
CA ASN A 222 5.85 -35.59 -11.12
C ASN A 222 5.18 -35.43 -12.49
N LEU A 223 4.08 -36.15 -12.73
CA LEU A 223 3.17 -35.95 -13.88
C LEU A 223 1.93 -35.11 -13.53
N CYS A 224 1.84 -34.57 -12.32
CA CYS A 224 0.71 -33.73 -11.91
C CYS A 224 0.86 -32.30 -12.43
N VAL A 225 0.09 -31.91 -13.46
CA VAL A 225 0.02 -30.51 -13.98
C VAL A 225 -0.45 -29.50 -12.92
N LYS A 226 -1.18 -29.94 -11.88
CA LYS A 226 -1.61 -29.11 -10.74
C LYS A 226 -0.61 -29.04 -9.57
N CYS A 227 0.36 -29.95 -9.53
CA CYS A 227 1.38 -30.06 -8.47
C CYS A 227 2.77 -29.64 -8.96
N THR A 228 2.94 -29.60 -10.28
CA THR A 228 3.81 -28.62 -10.92
C THR A 228 3.20 -27.25 -10.61
N PRO A 229 3.95 -26.23 -10.15
CA PRO A 229 3.39 -24.87 -10.09
C PRO A 229 2.76 -24.61 -11.47
N PRO A 230 1.51 -24.13 -11.54
CA PRO A 230 0.86 -23.91 -12.82
C PRO A 230 1.82 -23.10 -13.66
N ILE A 231 2.31 -23.70 -14.74
CA ILE A 231 3.02 -22.95 -15.76
C ILE A 231 1.97 -21.98 -16.24
N ASP A 232 2.08 -20.70 -15.84
CA ASP A 232 1.15 -19.64 -16.19
C ASP A 232 1.17 -19.56 -17.73
N THR A 233 0.23 -20.28 -18.34
CA THR A 233 0.22 -20.53 -19.78
C THR A 233 0.11 -19.20 -20.51
N ASP A 234 -0.54 -18.22 -19.87
CA ASP A 234 -0.63 -16.83 -20.30
C ASP A 234 0.74 -16.13 -20.33
N LEU A 235 1.58 -16.24 -19.28
CA LEU A 235 2.90 -15.61 -19.29
C LEU A 235 3.83 -16.26 -20.30
N MET A 236 3.89 -17.59 -20.36
CA MET A 236 4.75 -18.28 -21.32
C MET A 236 4.35 -17.97 -22.77
N THR A 237 3.04 -17.88 -23.04
CA THR A 237 2.53 -17.47 -24.35
C THR A 237 2.93 -16.04 -24.67
N ILE A 238 2.79 -15.10 -23.71
CA ILE A 238 3.22 -13.71 -23.87
C ILE A 238 4.72 -13.61 -24.13
N ILE A 239 5.55 -14.32 -23.35
CA ILE A 239 7.00 -14.33 -23.55
C ILE A 239 7.34 -14.92 -24.93
N ALA A 240 6.66 -15.98 -25.35
CA ALA A 240 6.91 -16.62 -26.63
C ALA A 240 6.52 -15.74 -27.83
N GLN A 241 5.43 -14.97 -27.71
CA GLN A 241 4.93 -14.06 -28.74
C GLN A 241 5.56 -12.66 -28.67
N SER A 242 6.26 -12.35 -27.58
CA SER A 242 6.88 -11.05 -27.37
C SER A 242 7.91 -10.75 -28.46
N PRO A 243 7.97 -9.51 -28.98
CA PRO A 243 9.09 -9.08 -29.81
C PRO A 243 10.43 -9.08 -29.07
N TYR A 244 10.44 -9.31 -27.74
CA TYR A 244 11.62 -9.34 -26.87
C TYR A 244 11.87 -10.73 -26.26
N ALA A 245 11.31 -11.78 -26.85
CA ALA A 245 11.30 -13.13 -26.28
C ALA A 245 12.69 -13.64 -25.86
N ASN A 246 13.72 -13.38 -26.67
CA ASN A 246 15.10 -13.82 -26.39
C ASN A 246 15.64 -13.21 -25.10
N LEU A 247 15.42 -11.92 -24.89
CA LEU A 247 15.82 -11.21 -23.68
C LEU A 247 15.05 -11.71 -22.46
N LEU A 248 13.73 -11.87 -22.59
CA LEU A 248 12.86 -12.31 -21.49
C LEU A 248 13.17 -13.74 -21.03
N ARG A 249 13.53 -14.64 -21.95
CA ARG A 249 13.90 -16.04 -21.64
C ARG A 249 15.18 -16.17 -20.81
N GLN A 250 16.01 -15.13 -20.74
CA GLN A 250 17.21 -15.13 -19.88
C GLN A 250 16.87 -14.99 -18.40
N ARG A 251 15.62 -14.69 -18.06
CA ARG A 251 15.17 -14.42 -16.70
C ARG A 251 14.03 -15.35 -16.32
N LYS A 252 13.90 -15.58 -15.02
CA LYS A 252 12.84 -16.41 -14.45
C LYS A 252 11.85 -15.53 -13.72
N TYR A 253 10.58 -15.75 -14.01
CA TYR A 253 9.47 -15.04 -13.41
C TYR A 253 8.53 -16.02 -12.72
N GLU A 254 7.98 -15.59 -11.58
CA GLU A 254 6.94 -16.31 -10.87
C GLU A 254 5.78 -15.39 -10.55
N ARG A 255 4.57 -15.94 -10.47
CA ARG A 255 3.40 -15.16 -10.10
C ARG A 255 3.57 -14.62 -8.68
N LEU A 256 3.25 -13.35 -8.47
CA LEU A 256 3.20 -12.74 -7.14
C LEU A 256 2.27 -13.58 -6.25
N THR A 257 2.78 -14.06 -5.12
CA THR A 257 2.05 -14.94 -4.21
C THR A 257 1.42 -14.16 -3.06
N ASP A 258 0.42 -14.74 -2.40
CA ASP A 258 -0.20 -14.13 -1.22
C ASP A 258 0.81 -13.93 -0.07
N GLU A 259 1.83 -14.78 0.02
CA GLU A 259 2.94 -14.63 0.96
C GLU A 259 3.70 -13.32 0.71
N VAL A 260 4.10 -13.07 -0.55
CA VAL A 260 4.79 -11.84 -0.93
C VAL A 260 3.88 -10.63 -0.76
N CYS A 261 2.59 -10.76 -1.07
CA CYS A 261 1.60 -9.70 -0.85
C CYS A 261 1.47 -9.34 0.64
N SER A 262 1.42 -10.34 1.52
CA SER A 262 1.42 -10.15 2.97
C SER A 262 2.67 -9.42 3.44
N MET A 263 3.85 -9.78 2.91
CA MET A 263 5.09 -9.06 3.20
C MET A 263 5.06 -7.59 2.75
N MET A 264 4.50 -7.30 1.57
CA MET A 264 4.36 -5.92 1.05
C MET A 264 3.35 -5.07 1.84
N ASN A 265 2.42 -5.72 2.55
CA ASN A 265 1.40 -5.07 3.38
C ASN A 265 1.78 -4.93 4.86
N LYS A 266 3.03 -5.24 5.23
CA LYS A 266 3.53 -4.95 6.58
C LYS A 266 3.64 -3.45 6.81
N ASP A 267 3.25 -3.03 8.00
CA ASP A 267 3.25 -1.62 8.41
C ASP A 267 4.66 -1.01 8.36
N TRP A 268 4.79 0.17 7.76
CA TRP A 268 6.09 0.83 7.55
C TRP A 268 6.63 1.56 8.78
N GLU A 269 5.80 1.81 9.79
CA GLU A 269 6.24 2.36 11.08
C GLU A 269 7.05 1.31 11.83
N PHE A 270 6.53 0.08 11.88
CA PHE A 270 7.18 -1.04 12.56
C PHE A 270 8.19 -1.79 11.69
N TYR A 271 7.98 -1.82 10.37
CA TYR A 271 8.85 -2.51 9.41
C TYR A 271 9.27 -1.58 8.27
N PRO A 272 10.11 -0.55 8.55
CA PRO A 272 10.49 0.45 7.56
C PRO A 272 11.19 -0.17 6.34
N GLN A 273 11.90 -1.29 6.48
CA GLN A 273 12.58 -1.96 5.37
C GLN A 273 11.64 -2.48 4.27
N VAL A 274 10.33 -2.62 4.57
CA VAL A 274 9.31 -3.08 3.61
C VAL A 274 9.21 -2.16 2.38
N LYS A 275 9.53 -0.87 2.54
CA LYS A 275 9.55 0.08 1.41
C LYS A 275 10.63 -0.26 0.38
N TYR A 276 11.78 -0.74 0.83
CA TYR A 276 12.89 -1.14 -0.06
C TYR A 276 12.62 -2.53 -0.64
N PHE A 277 12.12 -3.46 0.18
CA PHE A 277 11.64 -4.77 -0.26
C PHE A 277 10.65 -4.64 -1.42
N SER A 278 9.58 -3.87 -1.22
CA SER A 278 8.51 -3.72 -2.21
C SER A 278 9.00 -3.07 -3.51
N ALA A 279 9.92 -2.10 -3.42
CA ALA A 279 10.54 -1.49 -4.59
C ALA A 279 11.31 -2.52 -5.42
N VAL A 280 12.13 -3.36 -4.78
CA VAL A 280 12.94 -4.38 -5.46
C VAL A 280 12.07 -5.50 -6.02
N VAL A 281 11.05 -5.97 -5.29
CA VAL A 281 10.09 -6.98 -5.78
C VAL A 281 9.39 -6.52 -7.06
N LEU A 282 8.99 -5.26 -7.14
CA LEU A 282 8.22 -4.74 -8.27
C LEU A 282 9.09 -4.26 -9.44
N ALA A 283 10.37 -3.98 -9.21
CA ALA A 283 11.29 -3.56 -10.25
C ALA A 283 11.69 -4.74 -11.16
N GLY A 284 11.35 -4.64 -12.45
CA GLY A 284 11.51 -5.71 -13.44
C GLY A 284 10.29 -6.63 -13.56
N SER A 285 9.24 -6.40 -12.77
CA SER A 285 8.03 -7.23 -12.78
C SER A 285 7.19 -7.01 -14.03
N ILE A 286 6.49 -8.07 -14.44
CA ILE A 286 5.62 -8.09 -15.62
C ILE A 286 4.17 -8.04 -15.17
N LEU A 287 3.43 -7.07 -15.68
CA LEU A 287 1.98 -6.97 -15.57
C LEU A 287 1.35 -7.60 -16.80
N VAL A 288 0.40 -8.52 -16.60
CA VAL A 288 -0.35 -9.16 -17.67
C VAL A 288 -1.83 -8.92 -17.46
N ASN A 289 -2.47 -8.20 -18.37
CA ASN A 289 -3.92 -8.07 -18.38
C ASN A 289 -4.54 -9.24 -19.16
N SER A 290 -5.03 -10.23 -18.44
CA SER A 290 -5.58 -11.47 -19.00
C SER A 290 -6.84 -11.27 -19.87
N ARG A 291 -7.47 -10.07 -19.86
CA ARG A 291 -8.66 -9.81 -20.68
C ARG A 291 -8.34 -9.40 -22.11
N ASN A 292 -7.22 -8.73 -22.30
CA ASN A 292 -6.83 -8.19 -23.59
C ASN A 292 -5.42 -8.61 -24.01
N ASN A 293 -4.80 -9.51 -23.25
CA ASN A 293 -3.45 -10.05 -23.43
C ASN A 293 -2.35 -9.00 -23.52
N GLN A 294 -2.60 -7.78 -23.00
CA GLN A 294 -1.58 -6.75 -22.93
C GLN A 294 -0.59 -7.07 -21.83
N ALA A 295 0.69 -6.85 -22.11
CA ALA A 295 1.77 -7.12 -21.18
C ALA A 295 2.70 -5.93 -21.06
N LEU A 296 3.11 -5.60 -19.83
CA LEU A 296 3.99 -4.48 -19.54
C LEU A 296 5.08 -4.90 -18.56
N MET A 297 6.34 -4.62 -18.88
CA MET A 297 7.42 -4.69 -17.90
C MET A 297 7.59 -3.35 -17.18
N ILE A 298 7.71 -3.41 -15.85
CA ILE A 298 8.05 -2.28 -15.00
C ILE A 298 9.57 -2.14 -14.97
N ASN A 299 10.10 -1.14 -15.66
CA ASN A 299 11.54 -0.88 -15.70
C ASN A 299 12.00 -0.11 -14.44
N THR A 300 11.22 0.84 -13.94
CA THR A 300 11.55 1.62 -12.73
C THR A 300 10.30 1.94 -11.94
N ILE A 301 10.39 1.83 -10.62
CA ILE A 301 9.28 2.05 -9.69
C ILE A 301 9.72 2.83 -8.45
N GLU A 302 8.77 3.56 -7.85
CA GLU A 302 8.99 4.38 -6.65
C GLU A 302 7.92 4.10 -5.59
N MET A 303 8.33 3.87 -4.35
CA MET A 303 7.41 3.54 -3.26
C MET A 303 6.99 4.77 -2.44
N TYR A 304 5.73 4.81 -2.03
CA TYR A 304 5.14 5.88 -1.22
C TYR A 304 4.30 5.29 -0.08
N GLY A 305 4.47 5.81 1.13
CA GLY A 305 3.63 5.42 2.27
C GLY A 305 2.23 6.01 2.15
N ARG A 306 1.23 5.44 2.83
CA ARG A 306 -0.17 5.92 2.76
C ARG A 306 -0.59 6.93 3.82
N THR A 307 0.15 7.03 4.93
CA THR A 307 -0.18 7.93 6.05
C THR A 307 0.80 9.10 6.13
N ARG A 308 0.35 10.22 6.71
CA ARG A 308 1.15 11.46 6.76
C ARG A 308 2.40 11.31 7.63
N CYS A 309 2.27 10.57 8.73
CA CYS A 309 3.36 10.34 9.66
C CYS A 309 4.49 9.52 9.03
N ILE A 310 4.14 8.64 8.08
CA ILE A 310 5.09 7.77 7.39
C ILE A 310 5.65 8.43 6.13
N ASP A 311 4.82 9.14 5.36
CA ASP A 311 5.25 9.78 4.12
C ASP A 311 4.52 11.10 3.86
N GLN A 312 5.30 12.17 3.72
CA GLN A 312 4.78 13.50 3.41
C GLN A 312 4.22 13.55 1.98
N HIS A 313 4.68 12.67 1.09
CA HIS A 313 4.26 12.57 -0.31
C HIS A 313 3.23 11.47 -0.57
N ARG A 314 2.56 10.98 0.49
CA ARG A 314 1.49 9.98 0.36
C ARG A 314 0.42 10.38 -0.63
N GLU A 315 -0.25 9.37 -1.15
CA GLU A 315 -1.49 9.57 -1.88
C GLU A 315 -2.57 10.21 -1.00
N THR A 316 -3.15 11.32 -1.45
CA THR A 316 -4.19 12.02 -0.70
C THR A 316 -5.56 11.37 -0.93
N PHE A 317 -6.29 11.11 0.15
CA PHE A 317 -7.69 10.70 0.12
C PHE A 317 -8.61 11.85 0.57
N GLY A 318 -9.89 11.81 0.20
CA GLY A 318 -10.86 12.80 0.66
C GLY A 318 -12.03 13.02 -0.30
N LYS A 319 -12.84 14.05 0.00
CA LYS A 319 -13.99 14.44 -0.84
C LYS A 319 -13.57 15.46 -1.89
N MET A 320 -14.04 15.24 -3.12
CA MET A 320 -14.15 16.26 -4.16
C MET A 320 -15.58 16.82 -4.18
N LYS A 321 -15.82 17.94 -4.88
CA LYS A 321 -17.16 18.56 -4.98
C LYS A 321 -18.24 17.54 -5.42
N ASP A 322 -17.90 16.63 -6.34
CA ASP A 322 -18.83 15.68 -6.95
C ASP A 322 -18.43 14.21 -6.72
N GLY A 323 -17.69 13.90 -5.65
CA GLY A 323 -17.30 12.52 -5.38
C GLY A 323 -16.18 12.35 -4.35
N VAL A 324 -15.49 11.23 -4.44
CA VAL A 324 -14.31 10.90 -3.63
C VAL A 324 -13.09 10.94 -4.55
N VAL A 325 -11.95 11.38 -4.01
CA VAL A 325 -10.67 11.28 -4.73
C VAL A 325 -10.43 9.81 -5.06
N ALA A 326 -10.24 9.49 -6.35
CA ALA A 326 -9.86 8.14 -6.75
C ALA A 326 -8.51 7.78 -6.12
N THR A 327 -8.44 6.60 -5.50
CA THR A 327 -7.23 6.14 -4.82
C THR A 327 -6.74 4.83 -5.37
N SER A 328 -5.46 4.54 -5.15
CA SER A 328 -4.88 3.23 -5.45
C SER A 328 -5.22 2.16 -4.40
N HIS A 329 -6.02 2.44 -3.37
CA HIS A 329 -6.33 1.41 -2.37
C HIS A 329 -6.94 0.17 -3.04
N PRO A 330 -6.48 -1.04 -2.67
CA PRO A 330 -7.16 -2.27 -3.05
C PRO A 330 -8.65 -2.16 -2.71
N PRO A 331 -9.54 -2.57 -3.63
CA PRO A 331 -10.96 -2.56 -3.35
C PRO A 331 -11.28 -3.60 -2.26
N PRO A 332 -12.35 -3.41 -1.47
CA PRO A 332 -12.75 -4.34 -0.41
C PRO A 332 -13.45 -5.59 -0.99
N ILE A 333 -12.86 -6.18 -2.03
CA ILE A 333 -13.30 -7.40 -2.69
C ILE A 333 -12.07 -8.30 -2.92
N GLN A 334 -12.31 -9.57 -3.22
CA GLN A 334 -11.23 -10.49 -3.53
C GLN A 334 -10.52 -10.08 -4.82
N THR A 335 -9.25 -9.74 -4.72
CA THR A 335 -8.32 -9.47 -5.83
C THR A 335 -7.51 -10.73 -6.14
N ILE A 336 -6.89 -10.80 -7.32
CA ILE A 336 -5.98 -11.91 -7.69
C ILE A 336 -4.79 -12.02 -6.72
N HIS A 337 -4.28 -10.87 -6.29
CA HIS A 337 -3.19 -10.73 -5.33
C HIS A 337 -3.76 -10.04 -4.10
N HIS A 338 -3.82 -10.74 -2.96
CA HIS A 338 -4.53 -10.22 -1.79
C HIS A 338 -3.92 -8.90 -1.29
N GLY A 339 -4.73 -7.84 -1.20
CA GLY A 339 -4.27 -6.53 -0.73
C GLY A 339 -3.22 -5.86 -1.63
N VAL A 340 -3.05 -6.33 -2.88
CA VAL A 340 -2.13 -5.74 -3.88
C VAL A 340 -2.83 -5.72 -5.24
N TRP A 341 -2.86 -4.57 -5.91
CA TRP A 341 -3.44 -4.52 -7.26
C TRP A 341 -2.87 -3.37 -8.11
N PRO A 342 -2.77 -3.55 -9.43
CA PRO A 342 -2.41 -2.46 -10.33
C PRO A 342 -3.65 -1.65 -10.69
N VAL A 343 -3.51 -0.33 -10.73
CA VAL A 343 -4.58 0.62 -11.05
C VAL A 343 -4.02 1.81 -11.80
N LEU A 344 -4.83 2.37 -12.70
CA LEU A 344 -4.49 3.56 -13.44
C LEU A 344 -5.20 4.77 -12.82
N LEU A 345 -4.44 5.68 -12.23
CA LEU A 345 -4.98 6.90 -11.63
C LEU A 345 -4.94 8.06 -12.62
N LYS A 346 -6.08 8.73 -12.81
CA LYS A 346 -6.16 9.93 -13.65
C LYS A 346 -5.69 11.16 -12.86
N GLY A 347 -4.52 11.68 -13.21
CA GLY A 347 -3.99 12.95 -12.70
C GLY A 347 -4.27 14.13 -13.64
N ARG A 348 -3.81 15.32 -13.23
CA ARG A 348 -3.88 16.54 -14.06
C ARG A 348 -3.00 16.45 -15.32
N GLU A 349 -1.84 15.82 -15.18
CA GLU A 349 -0.83 15.71 -16.25
C GLU A 349 -1.06 14.50 -17.16
N GLY A 350 -1.89 13.54 -16.73
CA GLY A 350 -2.13 12.29 -17.46
C GLY A 350 -2.43 11.13 -16.51
N HIS A 351 -2.51 9.94 -17.09
CA HIS A 351 -2.72 8.70 -16.37
C HIS A 351 -1.42 8.21 -15.73
N LYS A 352 -1.48 7.75 -14.48
CA LYS A 352 -0.34 7.19 -13.75
C LYS A 352 -0.63 5.73 -13.41
N LEU A 353 0.23 4.82 -13.82
CA LEU A 353 0.14 3.43 -13.41
C LEU A 353 0.73 3.27 -12.01
N VAL A 354 -0.08 2.76 -11.10
CA VAL A 354 0.25 2.59 -9.69
C VAL A 354 -0.07 1.16 -9.27
N ILE A 355 0.82 0.52 -8.52
CA ILE A 355 0.51 -0.70 -7.80
C ILE A 355 0.15 -0.31 -6.37
N GLY A 356 -1.12 -0.41 -6.04
CA GLY A 356 -1.61 -0.09 -4.71
C GLY A 356 -1.53 -1.28 -3.77
N THR A 357 -1.11 -1.03 -2.54
CA THR A 357 -1.20 -1.98 -1.42
C THR A 357 -2.08 -1.39 -0.31
N GLU A 358 -2.27 -2.06 0.81
CA GLU A 358 -3.02 -1.54 1.96
C GLU A 358 -2.26 -0.46 2.73
N VAL A 359 -0.93 -0.53 2.75
CA VAL A 359 -0.05 0.37 3.55
C VAL A 359 0.76 1.35 2.70
N SER A 360 0.92 1.07 1.41
CA SER A 360 1.73 1.86 0.49
C SER A 360 1.16 1.86 -0.94
N ASN A 361 1.80 2.61 -1.81
CA ASN A 361 1.56 2.58 -3.24
C ASN A 361 2.89 2.73 -3.99
N ALA A 362 2.95 2.12 -5.17
CA ALA A 362 4.15 2.06 -5.98
C ALA A 362 3.89 2.71 -7.34
N LEU A 363 4.52 3.86 -7.60
CA LEU A 363 4.38 4.58 -8.87
C LEU A 363 5.36 4.02 -9.90
N VAL A 364 4.83 3.57 -11.04
CA VAL A 364 5.66 3.17 -12.18
C VAL A 364 6.19 4.43 -12.88
N THR A 365 7.51 4.57 -12.96
CA THR A 365 8.19 5.74 -13.57
C THR A 365 9.01 5.38 -14.80
N SER A 366 9.13 4.09 -15.12
CA SER A 366 9.61 3.61 -16.42
C SER A 366 8.98 2.27 -16.72
N SER A 367 8.54 2.06 -17.96
CA SER A 367 7.95 0.78 -18.38
C SER A 367 8.01 0.59 -19.89
N ILE A 368 7.89 -0.66 -20.36
CA ILE A 368 7.84 -0.99 -21.79
C ILE A 368 6.83 -2.10 -22.05
N ARG A 369 6.14 -2.03 -23.18
CA ARG A 369 5.18 -3.07 -23.59
C ARG A 369 5.94 -4.31 -24.04
N LEU A 370 5.41 -5.48 -23.69
CA LEU A 370 6.02 -6.77 -24.03
C LEU A 370 5.24 -7.53 -25.10
N ASP A 371 3.98 -7.20 -25.34
CA ASP A 371 3.13 -7.84 -26.35
C ASP A 371 3.23 -7.18 -27.74
N GLU A 372 3.78 -5.97 -27.82
CA GLU A 372 3.96 -5.23 -29.07
C GLU A 372 5.21 -4.34 -29.00
N LYS A 373 5.80 -4.01 -30.17
CA LYS A 373 6.89 -3.04 -30.23
C LYS A 373 6.33 -1.64 -30.01
N HIS A 374 6.61 -1.09 -28.84
CA HIS A 374 6.24 0.28 -28.49
C HIS A 374 7.41 0.96 -27.78
N HIS A 375 7.57 2.26 -27.97
CA HIS A 375 8.56 3.01 -27.19
C HIS A 375 8.26 2.90 -25.69
N ALA A 376 9.32 2.75 -24.90
CA ALA A 376 9.25 2.77 -23.45
C ALA A 376 8.62 4.08 -22.94
N SER A 377 7.76 3.98 -21.92
CA SER A 377 7.21 5.14 -21.22
C SER A 377 8.18 5.56 -20.13
N ILE A 378 8.68 6.80 -20.16
CA ILE A 378 9.64 7.34 -19.19
C ILE A 378 9.00 8.50 -18.43
N GLY A 379 9.08 8.45 -17.10
CA GLY A 379 8.40 9.36 -16.17
C GLY A 379 7.12 8.75 -15.59
N GLY A 380 6.48 9.47 -14.67
CA GLY A 380 5.31 8.97 -13.94
C GLY A 380 3.98 8.96 -14.72
N ILE A 381 3.99 9.22 -16.03
CA ILE A 381 2.80 9.16 -16.89
C ILE A 381 2.89 7.88 -17.72
N THR A 382 1.79 7.14 -17.78
CA THR A 382 1.65 5.90 -18.57
C THR A 382 0.63 6.13 -19.67
N THR A 383 1.06 5.99 -20.92
CA THR A 383 0.21 6.23 -22.11
C THR A 383 -0.09 4.95 -22.89
N ASN A 384 0.77 3.94 -22.79
CA ASN A 384 0.78 2.74 -23.62
C ASN A 384 0.23 1.49 -22.92
N PHE A 385 -0.19 1.56 -21.65
CA PHE A 385 -0.84 0.47 -20.92
C PHE A 385 -1.99 1.02 -20.10
N LEU A 386 -3.23 0.78 -20.55
CA LEU A 386 -4.42 1.43 -20.02
C LEU A 386 -5.34 0.41 -19.36
N LEU A 387 -5.40 0.43 -18.03
CA LEU A 387 -6.43 -0.24 -17.24
C LEU A 387 -7.67 0.65 -17.24
N LYS A 388 -8.56 0.46 -18.23
CA LYS A 388 -9.67 1.39 -18.53
C LYS A 388 -10.81 1.29 -17.52
N ASN A 389 -10.99 0.11 -16.94
CA ASN A 389 -12.05 -0.19 -15.99
C ASN A 389 -11.50 -1.04 -14.84
N MET A 390 -12.26 -1.11 -13.74
CA MET A 390 -11.89 -1.88 -12.56
C MET A 390 -11.64 -3.37 -12.88
N GLN A 391 -12.37 -3.94 -13.83
CA GLN A 391 -12.22 -5.33 -14.21
C GLN A 391 -10.85 -5.60 -14.85
N ASP A 392 -10.30 -4.66 -15.61
CA ASP A 392 -8.92 -4.77 -16.15
C ASP A 392 -7.88 -4.88 -15.02
N SER A 393 -8.05 -4.07 -13.96
CA SER A 393 -7.22 -4.15 -12.76
C SER A 393 -7.39 -5.48 -12.02
N LEU A 394 -8.63 -5.97 -11.87
CA LEU A 394 -8.94 -7.22 -11.18
C LEU A 394 -8.41 -8.46 -11.93
N THR A 395 -8.28 -8.40 -13.25
CA THR A 395 -7.74 -9.50 -14.07
C THR A 395 -6.26 -9.38 -14.37
N CYS A 396 -5.61 -8.33 -13.87
CA CYS A 396 -4.20 -8.10 -14.10
C CYS A 396 -3.36 -8.96 -13.15
N ARG A 397 -2.58 -9.88 -13.72
CA ARG A 397 -1.59 -10.67 -12.97
C ARG A 397 -0.27 -9.91 -12.89
N ILE A 398 0.49 -10.18 -11.84
CA ILE A 398 1.81 -9.59 -11.57
C ILE A 398 2.76 -10.77 -11.47
N PHE A 399 3.82 -10.74 -12.27
CA PHE A 399 4.89 -11.71 -12.28
C PHE A 399 6.17 -11.03 -11.85
N VAL A 400 6.78 -11.54 -10.81
CA VAL A 400 8.01 -10.98 -10.23
C VAL A 400 9.22 -11.75 -10.71
N ASP A 401 10.32 -11.04 -10.92
CA ASP A 401 11.60 -11.65 -11.23
C ASP A 401 12.14 -12.39 -10.00
N THR A 402 12.48 -13.68 -10.15
CA THR A 402 12.91 -14.52 -9.02
C THR A 402 14.21 -14.02 -8.38
N GLU A 403 15.15 -13.47 -9.17
CA GLU A 403 16.40 -12.92 -8.63
C GLU A 403 16.14 -11.65 -7.80
N CYS A 404 15.29 -10.74 -8.30
CA CYS A 404 14.85 -9.58 -7.55
C CYS A 404 14.09 -9.97 -6.27
N LEU A 405 13.21 -10.97 -6.32
CA LEU A 405 12.49 -11.43 -5.14
C LEU A 405 13.45 -11.96 -4.06
N ASN A 406 14.48 -12.73 -4.46
CA ASN A 406 15.49 -13.23 -3.52
C ASN A 406 16.30 -12.10 -2.89
N LYS A 407 16.73 -11.11 -3.69
CA LYS A 407 17.41 -9.90 -3.18
C LYS A 407 16.51 -9.13 -2.21
N ALA A 408 15.22 -8.99 -2.54
CA ALA A 408 14.27 -8.31 -1.71
C ALA A 408 14.08 -9.04 -0.37
N ARG A 409 13.98 -10.37 -0.35
CA ARG A 409 13.91 -11.16 0.89
C ARG A 409 15.10 -10.88 1.81
N THR A 410 16.32 -10.74 1.28
CA THR A 410 17.49 -10.33 2.07
C THR A 410 17.32 -8.95 2.70
N ILE A 411 16.75 -7.99 1.96
CA ILE A 411 16.44 -6.65 2.49
C ILE A 411 15.40 -6.72 3.60
N LEU A 412 14.33 -7.51 3.41
CA LEU A 412 13.24 -7.63 4.39
C LEU A 412 13.73 -8.22 5.72
N SER A 413 14.66 -9.18 5.66
CA SER A 413 15.29 -9.79 6.83
C SER A 413 16.28 -8.87 7.56
N ASN A 414 16.57 -7.68 7.02
CA ASN A 414 17.41 -6.68 7.66
C ASN A 414 16.56 -5.47 8.11
N PRO A 415 16.15 -5.39 9.39
CA PRO A 415 15.40 -4.25 9.93
C PRO A 415 16.14 -2.91 9.79
N MET A 416 17.47 -2.95 9.66
CA MET A 416 18.31 -1.75 9.51
C MET A 416 18.55 -1.34 8.06
N ALA A 417 17.89 -1.95 7.08
CA ALA A 417 18.03 -1.54 5.69
C ALA A 417 17.59 -0.08 5.51
N THR A 418 18.38 0.69 4.77
CA THR A 418 18.15 2.13 4.50
C THR A 418 18.04 2.46 3.02
N CYS A 419 18.18 1.47 2.14
CA CYS A 419 18.21 1.65 0.69
C CYS A 419 17.83 0.37 -0.05
N VAL A 420 17.51 0.47 -1.35
CA VAL A 420 17.24 -0.70 -2.20
C VAL A 420 18.51 -1.46 -2.58
N SER A 421 19.66 -0.78 -2.61
CA SER A 421 20.96 -1.38 -2.90
C SER A 421 22.08 -0.47 -2.38
N SER A 422 23.10 -1.04 -1.74
CA SER A 422 24.34 -0.33 -1.41
C SER A 422 25.33 -0.30 -2.59
N HIS A 423 25.05 -1.05 -3.66
CA HIS A 423 25.87 -1.10 -4.87
C HIS A 423 25.34 -0.14 -5.94
N GLY A 424 26.26 0.56 -6.62
CA GLY A 424 25.95 1.50 -7.68
C GLY A 424 25.58 2.90 -7.17
N SER A 425 24.87 3.67 -8.00
CA SER A 425 24.50 5.05 -7.69
C SER A 425 23.32 5.11 -6.71
N MET A 426 23.60 5.28 -5.41
CA MET A 426 22.57 5.43 -4.37
C MET A 426 21.63 6.60 -4.66
N ILE A 427 22.16 7.72 -5.19
CA ILE A 427 21.35 8.90 -5.50
C ILE A 427 20.26 8.63 -6.56
N SER A 428 20.46 7.64 -7.43
CA SER A 428 19.45 7.22 -8.40
C SER A 428 18.22 6.55 -7.77
N GLN A 429 18.34 6.11 -6.52
CA GLN A 429 17.26 5.50 -5.72
C GLN A 429 16.38 6.55 -5.02
N LEU A 430 16.69 7.84 -5.16
CA LEU A 430 15.79 8.91 -4.76
C LEU A 430 14.61 9.02 -5.73
N ARG A 431 13.44 9.30 -5.16
CA ARG A 431 12.18 9.46 -5.89
C ARG A 431 12.16 10.75 -6.71
N GLN A 432 11.29 10.81 -7.71
CA GLN A 432 11.06 11.97 -8.58
C GLN A 432 10.21 13.08 -7.91
N LEU A 433 10.59 13.47 -6.70
CA LEU A 433 9.89 14.46 -5.89
C LEU A 433 10.36 15.89 -6.20
N ARG A 434 9.47 16.86 -6.03
CA ARG A 434 9.68 18.27 -6.44
C ARG A 434 9.27 19.30 -5.39
N THR A 435 8.88 18.84 -4.21
CA THR A 435 8.34 19.66 -3.10
C THR A 435 8.76 19.07 -1.77
N HIS A 436 8.59 19.80 -0.67
CA HIS A 436 8.88 19.31 0.69
C HIS A 436 10.34 18.84 0.91
N PHE A 437 11.30 19.56 0.34
CA PHE A 437 12.74 19.31 0.53
C PHE A 437 13.20 19.48 1.99
N ASP A 438 12.38 20.10 2.83
CA ASP A 438 12.58 20.26 4.27
C ASP A 438 12.21 18.99 5.09
N TYR A 439 11.60 17.98 4.49
CA TYR A 439 11.23 16.73 5.17
C TYR A 439 12.22 15.60 4.86
N ALA A 440 12.57 14.78 5.86
CA ALA A 440 13.49 13.65 5.66
C ALA A 440 12.96 12.60 4.64
N THR A 441 11.64 12.44 4.54
CA THR A 441 11.01 11.41 3.70
C THR A 441 11.28 11.60 2.21
N ILE A 442 11.56 12.82 1.72
CA ILE A 442 11.97 13.04 0.33
C ILE A 442 13.27 12.33 -0.03
N TYR A 443 14.17 12.17 0.94
CA TYR A 443 15.49 11.56 0.76
C TYR A 443 15.49 10.04 0.96
N THR A 444 14.32 9.41 1.03
CA THR A 444 14.19 7.95 1.16
C THR A 444 14.60 7.26 -0.14
N LEU A 445 15.51 6.29 -0.03
CA LEU A 445 16.12 5.56 -1.14
C LEU A 445 15.26 4.37 -1.59
N CYS A 446 13.98 4.61 -1.90
CA CYS A 446 12.97 3.59 -2.21
C CYS A 446 12.51 3.58 -3.68
N ARG A 447 13.39 4.02 -4.59
CA ARG A 447 13.24 3.85 -6.04
C ARG A 447 14.15 2.73 -6.52
N ALA A 448 13.62 1.82 -7.32
CA ALA A 448 14.37 0.69 -7.87
C ALA A 448 14.13 0.57 -9.37
N SER A 449 15.16 0.09 -10.07
CA SER A 449 15.08 -0.28 -11.49
C SER A 449 15.29 -1.77 -11.66
N GLY A 450 14.59 -2.35 -12.65
CA GLY A 450 14.66 -3.76 -12.97
C GLY A 450 16.03 -4.18 -13.49
N PRO A 451 16.33 -5.48 -13.48
CA PRO A 451 17.65 -6.00 -13.80
C PRO A 451 18.07 -5.71 -15.25
N LEU A 452 17.13 -5.74 -16.19
CA LEU A 452 17.39 -5.41 -17.60
C LEU A 452 17.75 -3.94 -17.80
N THR A 453 17.22 -3.05 -16.96
CA THR A 453 17.44 -1.60 -17.01
C THR A 453 18.22 -1.11 -15.81
N SER A 454 19.13 -1.93 -15.27
CA SER A 454 19.90 -1.65 -14.05
C SER A 454 21.03 -0.63 -14.26
N SER A 455 21.42 -0.40 -15.52
CA SER A 455 22.40 0.62 -15.87
C SER A 455 21.83 2.02 -15.64
N THR A 456 22.63 2.92 -15.09
CA THR A 456 22.23 4.29 -14.77
C THR A 456 21.76 5.08 -15.99
N ILE A 457 22.22 4.75 -17.20
CA ILE A 457 21.78 5.38 -18.45
C ILE A 457 20.32 5.05 -18.82
N CYS A 458 19.77 3.98 -18.24
CA CYS A 458 18.37 3.57 -18.41
C CYS A 458 17.45 4.12 -17.32
N HIS A 459 18.01 4.76 -16.28
CA HIS A 459 17.23 5.31 -15.19
C HIS A 459 16.65 6.66 -15.61
N PRO A 460 15.34 6.89 -15.43
CA PRO A 460 14.78 8.22 -15.64
C PRO A 460 15.52 9.27 -14.79
N TYR A 461 15.93 10.37 -15.40
CA TYR A 461 16.51 11.50 -14.70
C TYR A 461 15.49 12.11 -13.74
N THR A 462 16.01 12.58 -12.61
CA THR A 462 15.28 13.26 -11.55
C THR A 462 15.98 14.59 -11.25
N LEU A 463 15.41 15.41 -10.36
CA LEU A 463 16.11 16.61 -9.87
C LEU A 463 17.48 16.29 -9.26
N PHE A 464 17.61 15.14 -8.61
CA PHE A 464 18.83 14.72 -7.92
C PHE A 464 19.89 14.14 -8.85
N THR A 465 19.51 13.68 -10.05
CA THR A 465 20.41 12.97 -10.97
C THR A 465 20.66 13.68 -12.30
N ILE A 466 19.87 14.70 -12.66
CA ILE A 466 20.05 15.41 -13.94
C ILE A 466 21.38 16.16 -14.04
N ALA A 467 22.04 16.45 -12.91
CA ALA A 467 23.41 16.96 -12.89
C ALA A 467 24.42 16.03 -13.56
N GLU A 468 24.14 14.72 -13.61
CA GLU A 468 25.00 13.68 -14.20
C GLU A 468 24.76 13.50 -15.71
N HIS A 469 23.91 14.32 -16.33
CA HIS A 469 23.72 14.28 -17.77
C HIS A 469 24.82 15.07 -18.49
N ASP A 470 25.85 14.37 -18.99
CA ASP A 470 27.07 14.93 -19.61
C ASP A 470 26.81 16.01 -20.68
N ARG A 471 25.73 15.87 -21.47
CA ARG A 471 25.42 16.79 -22.57
C ARG A 471 24.54 17.97 -22.17
N GLY A 472 24.28 18.16 -20.87
CA GLY A 472 23.29 19.12 -20.36
C GLY A 472 23.94 20.32 -19.65
N ARG A 473 23.42 21.53 -19.90
CA ARG A 473 23.74 22.72 -19.09
C ARG A 473 22.78 22.81 -17.89
N ASN A 474 22.90 21.86 -16.97
CA ASN A 474 22.02 21.76 -15.80
C ASN A 474 22.75 22.15 -14.50
N SER A 475 23.55 23.22 -14.52
CA SER A 475 24.23 23.74 -13.31
C SER A 475 23.31 23.89 -12.09
N PRO A 476 22.04 24.32 -12.23
CA PRO A 476 21.10 24.37 -11.11
C PRO A 476 20.77 23.03 -10.46
N ALA A 477 21.03 21.91 -11.13
CA ALA A 477 20.85 20.57 -10.57
C ALA A 477 21.89 20.23 -9.48
N ILE A 478 23.04 20.91 -9.49
CA ILE A 478 24.14 20.64 -8.57
C ILE A 478 23.70 20.87 -7.13
N ILE A 479 22.85 21.87 -6.86
CA ILE A 479 22.33 22.13 -5.52
C ILE A 479 21.50 20.96 -4.99
N PHE A 480 20.57 20.41 -5.80
CA PHE A 480 19.73 19.28 -5.41
C PHE A 480 20.59 18.05 -5.14
N ARG A 481 21.58 17.81 -6.00
CA ARG A 481 22.55 16.73 -5.82
C ARG A 481 23.36 16.90 -4.53
N SER A 482 23.87 18.11 -4.26
CA SER A 482 24.65 18.39 -3.05
C SER A 482 23.81 18.18 -1.79
N ILE A 483 22.61 18.75 -1.76
CA ILE A 483 21.64 18.58 -0.67
C ILE A 483 21.38 17.10 -0.39
N ALA A 484 21.06 16.32 -1.43
CA ALA A 484 20.83 14.89 -1.31
C ALA A 484 22.02 14.14 -0.71
N VAL A 485 23.24 14.42 -1.19
CA VAL A 485 24.47 13.78 -0.66
C VAL A 485 24.71 14.15 0.79
N LYS A 486 24.53 15.43 1.16
CA LYS A 486 24.73 15.87 2.54
C LYS A 486 23.73 15.21 3.48
N ILE A 487 22.46 15.13 3.10
CA ILE A 487 21.44 14.42 3.87
C ILE A 487 21.79 12.94 4.02
N MET A 488 22.23 12.26 2.96
CA MET A 488 22.62 10.84 3.05
C MET A 488 23.82 10.61 3.98
N LYS A 489 24.75 11.56 4.06
CA LYS A 489 25.96 11.44 4.89
C LYS A 489 25.76 11.90 6.33
N GLN A 490 24.95 12.92 6.55
CA GLN A 490 24.85 13.65 7.83
C GLN A 490 23.46 13.51 8.48
N GLY A 491 22.46 12.99 7.75
CA GLY A 491 21.10 12.85 8.25
C GLY A 491 20.51 14.20 8.66
N ASN A 492 19.96 14.24 9.87
CA ASN A 492 19.23 15.42 10.38
C ASN A 492 20.11 16.65 10.66
N THR A 493 21.43 16.48 10.72
CA THR A 493 22.38 17.58 10.96
C THR A 493 22.91 18.21 9.67
N ALA A 494 22.42 17.76 8.50
CA ALA A 494 22.91 18.26 7.22
C ALA A 494 22.61 19.75 7.01
N THR A 495 23.64 20.48 6.57
CA THR A 495 23.58 21.92 6.31
C THR A 495 23.95 22.26 4.87
N LEU A 496 23.37 23.35 4.35
CA LEU A 496 23.70 23.92 3.05
C LEU A 496 24.65 25.10 3.26
N ASN A 497 25.76 25.13 2.52
CA ASN A 497 26.82 26.13 2.68
C ASN A 497 26.92 27.02 1.43
N LYS A 498 27.64 28.14 1.53
CA LYS A 498 27.84 29.08 0.40
C LYS A 498 28.46 28.43 -0.84
N GLU A 499 29.33 27.44 -0.66
CA GLU A 499 29.98 26.72 -1.77
C GLU A 499 28.98 25.90 -2.60
N ASP A 500 27.93 25.35 -1.97
CA ASP A 500 26.92 24.52 -2.65
C ASP A 500 26.03 25.31 -3.62
N VAL A 501 26.03 26.64 -3.47
CA VAL A 501 25.21 27.59 -4.23
C VAL A 501 26.08 28.47 -5.13
N ASN A 502 27.37 28.16 -5.25
CA ASN A 502 28.33 28.91 -6.05
C ASN A 502 28.49 28.30 -7.45
N PHE A 503 27.52 28.54 -8.32
CA PHE A 503 27.60 28.18 -9.74
C PHE A 503 26.89 29.21 -10.62
N ASP A 504 27.26 29.23 -11.90
CA ASP A 504 26.70 30.15 -12.88
C ASP A 504 25.22 29.84 -13.16
N ALA A 505 24.36 30.82 -12.84
CA ALA A 505 22.93 30.80 -13.12
C ALA A 505 22.53 32.07 -13.90
N ARG A 506 21.46 31.96 -14.71
CA ARG A 506 20.93 33.07 -15.53
C ARG A 506 19.42 33.19 -15.37
N GLY A 507 18.88 34.38 -15.66
CA GLY A 507 17.45 34.66 -15.63
C GLY A 507 16.81 34.35 -14.27
N LYS A 508 15.59 33.80 -14.28
CA LYS A 508 14.84 33.44 -13.06
C LYS A 508 15.59 32.49 -12.14
N THR A 509 16.39 31.58 -12.70
CA THR A 509 17.21 30.68 -11.89
C THR A 509 18.24 31.46 -11.08
N LYS A 510 18.84 32.52 -11.65
CA LYS A 510 19.76 33.39 -10.91
C LYS A 510 19.05 34.07 -9.73
N GLU A 511 17.86 34.62 -9.97
CA GLU A 511 17.06 35.29 -8.93
C GLU A 511 16.74 34.36 -7.74
N VAL A 512 16.38 33.10 -8.01
CA VAL A 512 16.13 32.11 -6.95
C VAL A 512 17.41 31.75 -6.21
N MET A 513 18.52 31.59 -6.92
CA MET A 513 19.83 31.30 -6.31
C MET A 513 20.34 32.47 -5.46
N ASP A 514 20.12 33.72 -5.88
CA ASP A 514 20.43 34.91 -5.10
C ASP A 514 19.66 34.91 -3.77
N LYS A 515 18.36 34.60 -3.80
CA LYS A 515 17.55 34.47 -2.57
C LYS A 515 18.05 33.36 -1.64
N ILE A 516 18.54 32.25 -2.19
CA ILE A 516 19.13 31.17 -1.38
C ILE A 516 20.46 31.63 -0.75
N ARG A 517 21.30 32.35 -1.52
CA ARG A 517 22.55 32.95 -0.99
C ARG A 517 22.28 33.94 0.12
N ASP A 518 21.29 34.81 -0.05
CA ASP A 518 20.87 35.78 0.96
C ASP A 518 20.33 35.10 2.22
N LEU A 519 19.61 33.98 2.05
CA LEU A 519 19.13 33.16 3.18
C LEU A 519 20.28 32.55 3.99
N ILE A 520 21.37 32.14 3.33
CA ILE A 520 22.59 31.70 4.03
C ILE A 520 23.24 32.88 4.75
N GLY A 521 23.25 34.06 4.10
CA GLY A 521 23.69 35.32 4.68
C GLY A 521 25.10 35.20 5.26
N GLN A 522 25.26 35.64 6.51
CA GLN A 522 26.53 35.59 7.23
C GLN A 522 26.79 34.27 7.97
N ASN A 523 25.78 33.41 8.13
CA ASN A 523 25.87 32.23 9.01
C ASN A 523 26.73 31.08 8.47
N ASP A 524 27.44 31.27 7.35
CA ASP A 524 28.23 30.31 6.56
C ASP A 524 27.50 29.05 6.08
N ASN A 525 26.49 28.59 6.81
CA ASN A 525 25.60 27.49 6.50
C ASN A 525 24.21 27.67 7.12
N ILE A 526 23.24 26.93 6.60
CA ILE A 526 21.86 26.84 7.12
C ILE A 526 21.41 25.38 7.17
N PRO A 527 20.50 24.98 8.09
CA PRO A 527 19.94 23.64 8.08
C PRO A 527 19.14 23.38 6.81
N ILE A 528 19.23 22.16 6.28
CA ILE A 528 18.46 21.72 5.11
C ILE A 528 17.05 21.29 5.55
N LEU A 529 16.96 20.37 6.52
CA LEU A 529 15.68 19.89 7.04
C LEU A 529 15.02 20.92 7.94
N ASN A 530 13.69 20.88 8.00
CA ASN A 530 12.82 21.82 8.73
C ASN A 530 12.99 23.30 8.33
N ASN A 531 13.64 23.59 7.20
CA ASN A 531 13.85 24.94 6.69
C ASN A 531 12.83 25.29 5.60
N GLN A 532 11.69 25.82 6.02
CA GLN A 532 10.57 26.15 5.12
C GLN A 532 10.93 27.24 4.10
N ASN A 533 11.78 28.19 4.48
CA ASN A 533 12.22 29.26 3.58
C ASN A 533 13.09 28.71 2.44
N LEU A 534 14.05 27.84 2.79
CA LEU A 534 14.86 27.14 1.79
C LEU A 534 13.98 26.26 0.90
N ASN A 535 13.05 25.51 1.49
CA ASN A 535 12.12 24.67 0.72
C ASN A 535 11.32 25.48 -0.33
N ALA A 536 10.80 26.65 0.03
CA ALA A 536 10.04 27.49 -0.90
C ALA A 536 10.87 27.87 -2.14
N TYR A 537 12.15 28.21 -1.95
CA TYR A 537 13.06 28.52 -3.07
C TYR A 537 13.46 27.28 -3.87
N LEU A 538 13.70 26.15 -3.21
CA LEU A 538 13.97 24.88 -3.89
C LEU A 538 12.77 24.41 -4.73
N GLU A 539 11.55 24.59 -4.26
CA GLU A 539 10.33 24.32 -5.03
C GLU A 539 10.18 25.21 -6.27
N GLU A 540 10.54 26.49 -6.14
CA GLU A 540 10.57 27.41 -7.27
C GLU A 540 11.62 26.97 -8.31
N LEU A 541 12.81 26.60 -7.84
CA LEU A 541 13.90 26.11 -8.69
C LEU A 541 13.55 24.79 -9.39
N ALA A 542 12.94 23.85 -8.66
CA ALA A 542 12.49 22.56 -9.17
C ALA A 542 11.52 22.71 -10.36
N LYS A 543 10.62 23.70 -10.31
CA LYS A 543 9.70 24.01 -11.41
C LYS A 543 10.44 24.45 -12.67
N GLN A 544 11.49 25.27 -12.53
CA GLN A 544 12.29 25.75 -13.66
C GLN A 544 13.06 24.62 -14.37
N MET A 545 13.42 23.57 -13.63
CA MET A 545 14.21 22.44 -14.15
C MET A 545 13.39 21.39 -14.91
N MET A 546 12.05 21.45 -14.82
CA MET A 546 11.21 20.40 -15.37
C MET A 546 11.36 20.19 -16.89
N PRO A 547 11.39 21.24 -17.73
CA PRO A 547 11.56 21.07 -19.17
C PRO A 547 12.86 20.33 -19.52
N SER A 548 13.96 20.63 -18.82
CA SER A 548 15.25 19.95 -19.02
C SER A 548 15.17 18.47 -18.67
N ILE A 549 14.52 18.12 -17.54
CA ILE A 549 14.33 16.71 -17.15
C ILE A 549 13.49 15.95 -18.18
N VAL A 550 12.40 16.55 -18.66
CA VAL A 550 11.57 15.93 -19.71
C VAL A 550 12.39 15.70 -20.97
N ALA A 551 13.16 16.70 -21.41
CA ALA A 551 14.01 16.59 -22.59
C ALA A 551 15.11 15.52 -22.44
N CYS A 552 15.80 15.48 -21.30
CA CYS A 552 16.80 14.45 -21.00
C CYS A 552 16.17 13.04 -20.92
N ASN A 553 14.94 12.91 -20.41
CA ASN A 553 14.28 11.61 -20.36
C ASN A 553 13.91 11.03 -21.73
N LEU A 554 13.90 11.84 -22.79
CA LEU A 554 13.80 11.33 -24.17
C LEU A 554 15.05 10.53 -24.57
N SER A 555 16.24 10.86 -24.06
CA SER A 555 17.44 10.04 -24.31
C SER A 555 17.37 8.72 -23.54
N VAL A 556 16.84 8.74 -22.31
CA VAL A 556 16.62 7.52 -21.51
C VAL A 556 15.67 6.56 -22.23
N GLN A 557 14.59 7.07 -22.85
CA GLN A 557 13.68 6.25 -23.65
C GLN A 557 14.42 5.50 -24.76
N LYS A 558 15.35 6.17 -25.46
CA LYS A 558 16.17 5.55 -26.50
C LYS A 558 17.10 4.47 -25.93
N GLN A 559 17.70 4.71 -24.77
CA GLN A 559 18.57 3.72 -24.11
C GLN A 559 17.78 2.48 -23.68
N VAL A 560 16.61 2.66 -23.07
CA VAL A 560 15.74 1.54 -22.70
C VAL A 560 15.33 0.76 -23.95
N ASN A 561 14.86 1.42 -25.01
CA ASN A 561 14.51 0.70 -26.24
C ASN A 561 15.69 -0.09 -26.81
N ALA A 562 16.91 0.49 -26.81
CA ALA A 562 18.11 -0.18 -27.31
C ALA A 562 18.48 -1.44 -26.50
N VAL A 563 18.27 -1.44 -25.17
CA VAL A 563 18.45 -2.63 -24.34
C VAL A 563 17.51 -3.75 -24.78
N PHE A 564 16.24 -3.42 -25.03
CA PHE A 564 15.24 -4.40 -25.43
C PHE A 564 15.45 -4.89 -26.87
N ASP A 565 16.05 -4.06 -27.74
CA ASP A 565 16.41 -4.44 -29.10
C ASP A 565 17.77 -5.18 -29.20
N PHE A 566 18.57 -5.24 -28.13
CA PHE A 566 19.95 -5.77 -28.17
C PHE A 566 20.05 -7.25 -28.56
N LEU A 567 19.02 -8.07 -28.22
CA LEU A 567 18.99 -9.51 -28.48
C LEU A 567 17.84 -9.93 -29.43
N ASN A 568 17.28 -8.97 -30.14
CA ASN A 568 16.19 -9.19 -31.10
C ASN A 568 16.68 -9.76 -32.42
#